data_AF-A0A9P1IJN8-F1
#
_entry.id   AF-A0A9P1IJN8-F1
#
_cell.length_a   1.000
_cell.length_b   1.000
_cell.length_c   1.000
_cell.angle_alpha   90.00
_cell.angle_beta   90.00
_cell.angle_gamma   90.00
#
_symmetry.space_group_name_H-M   'P 1'
#
loop_
_entity.id
_entity.type
_entity.pdbx_description
1 polymer ?
#
loop_
_entity_poly.entity_id
_entity_poly.type
_entity_poly.pdbx_seq_one_letter_code
_entity_poly.pdbx_strand_id
1 'polypeptide(L)'
;MENENSNLEVQTPTRVGPPSDPVLLGEQADNVTFQNAIEAYTKYGHELQHLQEEGQKTISTAIERLRSNAGNTSVESIQHKGQNLYEVLIDFEDTSIPTRSLSEVFALSTLSLAVFAISSLISEYLLGPLATVFIQPLGAAIVSSIIIPVFIYSYIDNNQALIGAQMILLTGAIQGFLSGSACSHLALSSEPIVPLSAVVSSFAITLADQRSRLSALKIVGGVSLGIHLTYGLFSGLLSFPYITLSLLYTAAVLVPIQLGARDKKNASVNYYSIVVLSLTVAARGVIYGLAGMTSEELNAASKSK
;
A
#
# COMPACT_ATOMS: atom_id res chain seq x y z
N MET A 1 -14.50 -69.80 26.02
CA MET A 1 -15.37 -70.25 24.92
C MET A 1 -16.66 -69.49 25.13
N GLU A 2 -16.99 -68.42 24.41
CA GLU A 2 -16.82 -68.08 23.00
C GLU A 2 -16.86 -66.54 22.87
N ASN A 3 -16.13 -66.00 21.90
CA ASN A 3 -16.07 -64.58 21.54
C ASN A 3 -17.29 -64.19 20.70
N GLU A 4 -17.87 -63.01 20.91
CA GLU A 4 -18.50 -62.25 19.81
C GLU A 4 -18.25 -60.75 19.99
N ASN A 5 -17.42 -60.22 19.09
CA ASN A 5 -17.01 -58.83 18.97
C ASN A 5 -17.85 -58.21 17.86
N SER A 6 -18.70 -57.23 18.17
CA SER A 6 -19.49 -56.49 17.18
C SER A 6 -18.70 -55.27 16.67
N ASN A 7 -18.04 -55.43 15.52
CA ASN A 7 -17.48 -54.33 14.74
C ASN A 7 -18.56 -53.77 13.79
N LEU A 8 -18.91 -52.50 13.97
CA LEU A 8 -19.67 -51.70 13.00
C LEU A 8 -18.67 -51.03 12.03
N GLU A 9 -18.53 -51.58 10.83
CA GLU A 9 -17.84 -50.92 9.71
C GLU A 9 -18.75 -49.88 9.07
N VAL A 10 -18.31 -48.62 9.06
CA VAL A 10 -18.91 -47.53 8.28
C VAL A 10 -18.39 -47.64 6.85
N GLN A 11 -19.24 -48.07 5.91
CA GLN A 11 -18.93 -48.03 4.47
C GLN A 11 -18.93 -46.58 3.96
N THR A 12 -17.80 -46.14 3.40
CA THR A 12 -17.71 -44.91 2.59
C THR A 12 -17.94 -45.27 1.11
N PRO A 13 -18.69 -44.47 0.33
CA PRO A 13 -18.94 -44.78 -1.07
C PRO A 13 -17.71 -44.51 -1.95
N THR A 14 -17.26 -45.55 -2.66
CA THR A 14 -16.20 -45.47 -3.68
C THR A 14 -16.75 -44.76 -4.93
N ARG A 15 -16.26 -43.56 -5.22
CA ARG A 15 -16.54 -42.85 -6.48
C ARG A 15 -15.68 -43.44 -7.59
N VAL A 16 -16.29 -44.21 -8.48
CA VAL A 16 -15.66 -44.73 -9.70
C VAL A 16 -15.54 -43.59 -10.71
N GLY A 17 -14.30 -43.18 -11.03
CA GLY A 17 -14.00 -42.29 -12.14
C GLY A 17 -13.95 -43.05 -13.47
N PRO A 18 -14.10 -42.37 -14.62
CA PRO A 18 -14.06 -43.02 -15.93
C PRO A 18 -12.67 -43.60 -16.24
N PRO A 19 -12.59 -44.66 -17.05
CA PRO A 19 -11.35 -45.36 -17.36
C PRO A 19 -10.35 -44.43 -18.06
N SER A 20 -9.11 -44.44 -17.58
CA SER A 20 -7.98 -43.75 -18.20
C SER A 20 -7.63 -44.43 -19.52
N ASP A 21 -7.89 -43.72 -20.62
CA ASP A 21 -7.60 -44.12 -22.00
C ASP A 21 -6.07 -44.02 -22.25
N PRO A 22 -5.36 -45.12 -22.60
CA PRO A 22 -3.91 -45.16 -22.67
C PRO A 22 -3.31 -44.59 -23.97
N VAL A 23 -4.05 -43.77 -24.73
CA VAL A 23 -3.61 -43.23 -26.03
C VAL A 23 -2.94 -41.84 -25.93
N LEU A 24 -2.81 -41.26 -24.73
CA LEU A 24 -2.18 -39.94 -24.51
C LEU A 24 -0.75 -40.01 -23.93
N LEU A 25 0.02 -41.05 -24.27
CA LEU A 25 1.46 -41.07 -24.07
C LEU A 25 2.15 -41.20 -25.43
N GLY A 26 2.50 -40.05 -26.00
CA GLY A 26 3.17 -39.92 -27.29
C GLY A 26 3.97 -38.62 -27.37
N GLU A 27 5.04 -38.56 -26.59
CA GLU A 27 6.39 -38.15 -27.01
C GLU A 27 6.50 -37.36 -28.35
N GLN A 28 6.11 -36.08 -28.40
CA GLN A 28 6.57 -35.10 -29.42
C GLN A 28 6.10 -33.63 -29.22
N ALA A 29 6.05 -33.11 -27.99
CA ALA A 29 5.58 -31.72 -27.74
C ALA A 29 6.57 -30.80 -26.98
N ASP A 30 7.84 -31.18 -26.83
CA ASP A 30 8.75 -30.50 -25.88
C ASP A 30 9.69 -29.43 -26.48
N ASN A 31 9.89 -29.35 -27.79
CA ASN A 31 10.80 -28.33 -28.36
C ASN A 31 10.09 -27.04 -28.81
N VAL A 32 8.88 -27.14 -29.34
CA VAL A 32 8.14 -25.97 -29.87
C VAL A 32 7.57 -25.12 -28.73
N THR A 33 7.08 -25.75 -27.66
CA THR A 33 6.54 -25.08 -26.48
C THR A 33 7.62 -24.34 -25.68
N PHE A 34 8.82 -24.92 -25.61
CA PHE A 34 9.96 -24.34 -24.91
C PHE A 34 10.58 -23.16 -25.68
N GLN A 35 10.70 -23.26 -27.01
CA GLN A 35 11.14 -22.14 -27.85
C GLN A 35 10.15 -20.98 -27.84
N ASN A 36 8.83 -21.25 -27.90
CA ASN A 36 7.80 -20.22 -27.78
C ASN A 36 7.82 -19.52 -26.40
N ALA A 37 8.16 -20.25 -25.34
CA ALA A 37 8.32 -19.68 -24.00
C ALA A 37 9.57 -18.78 -23.94
N ILE A 38 10.71 -19.21 -24.49
CA ILE A 38 11.93 -18.39 -24.55
C ILE A 38 11.70 -17.12 -25.36
N GLU A 39 11.00 -17.21 -26.49
CA GLU A 39 10.67 -16.06 -27.33
C GLU A 39 9.72 -15.10 -26.59
N ALA A 40 8.73 -15.61 -25.85
CA ALA A 40 7.85 -14.80 -24.99
C ALA A 40 8.60 -14.12 -23.84
N TYR A 41 9.56 -14.80 -23.19
CA TYR A 41 10.38 -14.22 -22.11
C TYR A 41 11.37 -13.17 -22.61
N THR A 42 11.96 -13.39 -23.79
CA THR A 42 12.91 -12.44 -24.40
C THR A 42 12.17 -11.19 -24.90
N LYS A 43 10.96 -11.39 -25.43
CA LYS A 43 10.04 -10.31 -25.77
C LYS A 43 9.60 -9.52 -24.54
N TYR A 44 9.28 -10.20 -23.43
CA TYR A 44 8.93 -9.56 -22.15
C TYR A 44 10.10 -8.77 -21.55
N GLY A 45 11.33 -9.29 -21.62
CA GLY A 45 12.54 -8.60 -21.16
C GLY A 45 12.87 -7.34 -21.97
N HIS A 46 12.70 -7.40 -23.31
CA HIS A 46 12.85 -6.23 -24.16
C HIS A 46 11.70 -5.22 -23.99
N GLU A 47 10.48 -5.68 -23.75
CA GLU A 47 9.34 -4.83 -23.39
C GLU A 47 9.59 -4.13 -22.05
N LEU A 48 10.16 -4.79 -21.04
CA LEU A 48 10.50 -4.17 -19.75
C LEU A 48 11.56 -3.06 -19.86
N GLN A 49 12.59 -3.23 -20.69
CA GLN A 49 13.58 -2.18 -20.95
C GLN A 49 12.98 -1.00 -21.73
N HIS A 50 12.16 -1.30 -22.75
CA HIS A 50 11.42 -0.28 -23.49
C HIS A 50 10.41 0.46 -22.59
N LEU A 51 9.79 -0.23 -21.62
CA LEU A 51 8.85 0.34 -20.65
C LEU A 51 9.54 1.16 -19.55
N GLN A 52 10.82 0.91 -19.25
CA GLN A 52 11.60 1.77 -18.38
C GLN A 52 11.94 3.10 -19.08
N GLU A 53 12.29 3.05 -20.37
CA GLU A 53 12.53 4.23 -21.20
C GLU A 53 11.22 4.99 -21.49
N GLU A 54 10.15 4.29 -21.82
CA GLU A 54 8.80 4.85 -21.98
C GLU A 54 8.22 5.33 -20.66
N GLY A 55 8.54 4.69 -19.54
CA GLY A 55 8.13 5.10 -18.20
C GLY A 55 8.81 6.41 -17.80
N GLN A 56 10.12 6.52 -18.03
CA GLN A 56 10.83 7.80 -17.85
C GLN A 56 10.32 8.88 -18.79
N LYS A 57 10.03 8.53 -20.05
CA LYS A 57 9.48 9.46 -21.05
C LYS A 57 8.03 9.85 -20.74
N THR A 58 7.24 8.95 -20.16
CA THR A 58 5.84 9.20 -19.77
C THR A 58 5.79 10.01 -18.48
N ILE A 59 6.69 9.76 -17.54
CA ILE A 59 6.88 10.58 -16.33
C ILE A 59 7.36 11.98 -16.73
N SER A 60 8.35 12.10 -17.62
CA SER A 60 8.82 13.41 -18.08
C SER A 60 7.75 14.15 -18.89
N THR A 61 7.01 13.45 -19.76
CA THR A 61 5.89 14.04 -20.52
C THR A 61 4.71 14.39 -19.60
N ALA A 62 4.43 13.60 -18.56
CA ALA A 62 3.41 13.92 -17.56
C ALA A 62 3.84 15.13 -16.71
N ILE A 63 5.11 15.22 -16.31
CA ILE A 63 5.68 16.38 -15.62
C ILE A 63 5.65 17.61 -16.52
N GLU A 64 5.94 17.47 -17.81
CA GLU A 64 5.95 18.57 -18.78
C GLU A 64 4.53 19.02 -19.13
N ARG A 65 3.57 18.09 -19.22
CA ARG A 65 2.14 18.40 -19.35
C ARG A 65 1.55 19.01 -18.08
N LEU A 66 2.01 18.59 -16.90
CA LEU A 66 1.67 19.22 -15.63
C LEU A 66 2.27 20.63 -15.56
N ARG A 67 3.50 20.83 -16.04
CA ARG A 67 4.15 22.15 -16.16
C ARG A 67 3.44 23.06 -17.17
N SER A 68 2.94 22.53 -18.28
CA SER A 68 2.23 23.31 -19.29
C SER A 68 0.77 23.60 -18.91
N ASN A 69 0.11 22.70 -18.17
CA ASN A 69 -1.27 22.90 -17.71
C ASN A 69 -1.38 23.60 -16.35
N ALA A 70 -0.33 23.61 -15.52
CA ALA A 70 -0.26 24.37 -14.28
C ALA A 70 0.20 25.82 -14.54
N GLY A 71 -0.56 26.54 -15.37
CA GLY A 71 -0.47 28.00 -15.38
C GLY A 71 -0.75 28.53 -13.97
N ASN A 72 0.26 29.15 -13.37
CA ASN A 72 0.28 29.92 -12.11
C ASN A 72 0.74 29.24 -10.80
N THR A 73 1.17 27.98 -10.77
CA THR A 73 1.90 27.46 -9.59
C THR A 73 3.38 27.36 -9.93
N SER A 74 4.16 28.40 -9.59
CA SER A 74 5.59 28.42 -9.88
C SER A 74 6.27 27.22 -9.22
N VAL A 75 7.20 26.59 -9.94
CA VAL A 75 8.05 25.50 -9.43
C VAL A 75 8.76 25.91 -8.13
N GLU A 76 9.04 27.21 -7.98
CA GLU A 76 9.54 27.82 -6.73
C GLU A 76 8.59 27.65 -5.55
N SER A 77 7.27 27.73 -5.73
CA SER A 77 6.31 27.54 -4.63
C SER A 77 6.27 26.09 -4.13
N ILE A 78 6.48 25.11 -5.03
CA ILE A 78 6.59 23.68 -4.68
C ILE A 78 7.90 23.43 -3.94
N GLN A 79 9.00 24.02 -4.41
CA GLN A 79 10.32 23.92 -3.79
C GLN A 79 10.35 24.58 -2.40
N HIS A 80 9.74 25.76 -2.25
CA HIS A 80 9.65 26.48 -0.97
C HIS A 80 8.73 25.77 0.02
N LYS A 81 7.59 25.21 -0.42
CA LYS A 81 6.72 24.36 0.44
C LYS A 81 7.44 23.06 0.85
N GLY A 82 8.21 22.45 -0.04
CA GLY A 82 9.00 21.25 0.25
C GLY A 82 10.12 21.48 1.28
N GLN A 83 10.85 22.59 1.16
CA GLN A 83 11.88 22.98 2.14
C GLN A 83 11.28 23.24 3.53
N ASN A 84 10.15 23.96 3.60
CA ASN A 84 9.44 24.16 4.87
C ASN A 84 8.90 22.86 5.48
N LEU A 85 8.47 21.89 4.65
CA LEU A 85 8.04 20.57 5.14
C LEU A 85 9.21 19.78 5.72
N TYR A 86 10.38 19.81 5.06
CA TYR A 86 11.58 19.17 5.56
C TYR A 86 11.96 19.71 6.94
N GLU A 87 12.05 21.03 7.08
CA GLU A 87 12.39 21.70 8.35
C GLU A 87 11.42 21.31 9.47
N VAL A 88 10.13 21.21 9.18
CA VAL A 88 9.10 20.81 10.15
C VAL A 88 9.19 19.34 10.54
N LEU A 89 9.62 18.47 9.63
CA LEU A 89 9.77 17.04 9.89
C LEU A 89 11.02 16.71 10.71
N ILE A 90 12.08 17.52 10.56
CA ILE A 90 13.34 17.34 11.31
C ILE A 90 13.41 18.19 12.58
N ASP A 91 12.47 19.10 12.78
CA ASP A 91 12.37 19.88 14.00
C ASP A 91 11.76 19.03 15.14
N PHE A 92 12.52 18.91 16.23
CA PHE A 92 12.16 18.15 17.43
C PHE A 92 12.15 19.03 18.70
N GLU A 93 12.19 20.35 18.56
CA GLU A 93 12.01 21.27 19.69
C GLU A 93 10.70 20.97 20.45
N ASP A 94 10.69 21.00 21.78
CA ASP A 94 9.48 20.60 22.50
C ASP A 94 8.45 21.74 22.47
N THR A 95 7.31 21.48 21.83
CA THR A 95 6.23 22.46 21.65
C THR A 95 4.88 21.82 21.92
N SER A 96 3.90 22.65 22.31
CA SER A 96 2.53 22.17 22.55
C SER A 96 1.83 21.78 21.25
N ILE A 97 1.01 20.73 21.30
CA ILE A 97 0.28 20.21 20.14
C ILE A 97 -1.24 20.32 20.29
N PRO A 98 -2.00 20.45 19.19
CA PRO A 98 -3.46 20.48 19.21
C PRO A 98 -4.03 19.05 19.31
N THR A 99 -3.92 18.44 20.50
CA THR A 99 -4.30 17.03 20.77
C THR A 99 -5.71 16.68 20.28
N ARG A 100 -6.68 17.57 20.46
CA ARG A 100 -8.06 17.36 19.97
C ARG A 100 -8.11 17.20 18.45
N SER A 101 -7.54 18.15 17.71
CA SER A 101 -7.47 18.08 16.24
C SER A 101 -6.72 16.83 15.78
N LEU A 102 -5.65 16.44 16.47
CA LEU A 102 -4.89 15.22 16.15
C LEU A 102 -5.69 13.94 16.38
N SER A 103 -6.49 13.86 17.44
CA SER A 103 -7.38 12.71 17.66
C SER A 103 -8.44 12.58 16.54
N GLU A 104 -8.99 13.71 16.08
CA GLU A 104 -9.93 13.74 14.94
C GLU A 104 -9.24 13.32 13.64
N VAL A 105 -7.97 13.72 13.43
CA VAL A 105 -7.15 13.27 12.29
C VAL A 105 -6.95 11.77 12.31
N PHE A 106 -6.57 11.19 13.45
CA PHE A 106 -6.35 9.75 13.55
C PHE A 106 -7.66 8.95 13.41
N ALA A 107 -8.79 9.49 13.88
CA ALA A 107 -10.10 8.89 13.66
C ALA A 107 -10.48 8.89 12.16
N LEU A 108 -10.34 10.02 11.47
CA LEU A 108 -10.64 10.10 10.03
C LEU A 108 -9.66 9.26 9.20
N SER A 109 -8.37 9.25 9.56
CA SER A 109 -7.35 8.42 8.93
C SER A 109 -7.62 6.93 9.13
N THR A 110 -8.11 6.53 10.30
CA THR A 110 -8.54 5.15 10.56
C THR A 110 -9.63 4.73 9.58
N LEU A 111 -10.66 5.57 9.44
CA LEU A 111 -11.78 5.28 8.56
C LEU A 111 -11.35 5.23 7.09
N SER A 112 -10.55 6.20 6.64
CA SER A 112 -10.09 6.26 5.25
C SER A 112 -9.13 5.11 4.90
N LEU A 113 -8.22 4.73 5.81
CA LEU A 113 -7.34 3.59 5.64
C LEU A 113 -8.09 2.25 5.69
N ALA A 114 -9.16 2.15 6.48
CA ALA A 114 -10.02 0.97 6.48
C ALA A 114 -10.79 0.84 5.15
N VAL A 115 -11.34 1.95 4.64
CA VAL A 115 -11.98 1.97 3.30
C VAL A 115 -10.98 1.61 2.21
N PHE A 116 -9.75 2.16 2.27
CA PHE A 116 -8.65 1.78 1.39
C PHE A 116 -8.35 0.28 1.45
N ALA A 117 -8.18 -0.28 2.65
CA ALA A 117 -7.84 -1.68 2.84
C ALA A 117 -8.93 -2.61 2.29
N ILE A 118 -10.20 -2.32 2.58
CA ILE A 118 -11.34 -3.09 2.07
C ILE A 118 -11.40 -3.00 0.54
N SER A 119 -11.28 -1.80 -0.01
CA SER A 119 -11.34 -1.61 -1.46
C SER A 119 -10.16 -2.28 -2.17
N SER A 120 -8.97 -2.23 -1.58
CA SER A 120 -7.80 -2.96 -2.07
C SER A 120 -8.03 -4.45 -2.06
N LEU A 121 -8.51 -5.01 -0.95
CA LEU A 121 -8.77 -6.44 -0.82
C LEU A 121 -9.75 -6.92 -1.91
N ILE A 122 -10.85 -6.18 -2.10
CA ILE A 122 -11.84 -6.48 -3.14
C ILE A 122 -11.19 -6.42 -4.53
N SER A 123 -10.40 -5.38 -4.80
CA SER A 123 -9.77 -5.19 -6.11
C SER A 123 -8.73 -6.26 -6.41
N GLU A 124 -7.90 -6.60 -5.43
CA GLU A 124 -6.84 -7.60 -5.55
C GLU A 124 -7.40 -8.99 -5.87
N TYR A 125 -8.45 -9.43 -5.16
CA TYR A 125 -9.00 -10.78 -5.27
C TYR A 125 -10.12 -10.95 -6.30
N LEU A 126 -11.01 -9.96 -6.48
CA LEU A 126 -12.16 -10.11 -7.40
C LEU A 126 -11.87 -9.51 -8.78
N LEU A 127 -11.14 -8.40 -8.83
CA LEU A 127 -11.04 -7.57 -10.03
C LEU A 127 -9.64 -7.53 -10.62
N GLY A 128 -8.62 -8.11 -9.98
CA GLY A 128 -7.24 -8.14 -10.47
C GLY A 128 -7.13 -8.58 -11.94
N PRO A 129 -7.70 -9.74 -12.33
CA PRO A 129 -7.66 -10.20 -13.72
C PRO A 129 -8.43 -9.33 -14.72
N LEU A 130 -9.42 -8.56 -14.28
CA LEU A 130 -10.23 -7.68 -15.13
C LEU A 130 -9.66 -6.26 -15.21
N ALA A 131 -9.06 -5.78 -14.12
CA ALA A 131 -8.53 -4.43 -14.01
C ALA A 131 -7.24 -4.26 -14.83
N THR A 132 -6.41 -5.30 -14.92
CA THR A 132 -5.19 -5.30 -15.75
C THR A 132 -5.47 -5.19 -17.25
N VAL A 133 -6.71 -5.48 -17.69
CA VAL A 133 -7.15 -5.27 -19.08
C VAL A 133 -7.30 -3.78 -19.40
N PHE A 134 -7.67 -2.95 -18.42
CA PHE A 134 -7.96 -1.52 -18.63
C PHE A 134 -6.82 -0.61 -18.19
N ILE A 135 -6.08 -0.98 -17.14
CA ILE A 135 -4.99 -0.17 -16.59
C ILE A 135 -3.81 -1.10 -16.30
N GLN A 136 -2.65 -0.80 -16.88
CA GLN A 136 -1.42 -1.52 -16.58
C GLN A 136 -1.08 -1.39 -15.07
N PRO A 137 -0.63 -2.46 -14.40
CA PRO A 137 -0.38 -2.44 -12.95
C PRO A 137 0.53 -1.32 -12.47
N LEU A 138 1.61 -1.04 -13.21
CA LEU A 138 2.52 0.07 -12.91
C LEU A 138 1.82 1.43 -13.00
N GLY A 139 0.98 1.64 -14.00
CA GLY A 139 0.17 2.85 -14.15
C GLY A 139 -0.78 3.03 -12.97
N ALA A 140 -1.48 1.96 -12.56
CA ALA A 140 -2.37 1.99 -11.40
C ALA A 140 -1.61 2.30 -10.08
N ALA A 141 -0.40 1.74 -9.90
CA ALA A 141 0.46 2.04 -8.76
C ALA A 141 0.90 3.51 -8.71
N ILE A 142 1.35 4.06 -9.85
CA ILE A 142 1.78 5.47 -9.95
C ILE A 142 0.59 6.41 -9.72
N VAL A 143 -0.55 6.14 -10.35
CA VAL A 143 -1.76 6.97 -10.20
C VAL A 143 -2.21 6.99 -8.75
N SER A 144 -2.31 5.82 -8.12
CA SER A 144 -2.75 5.71 -6.72
C SER A 144 -1.76 6.34 -5.73
N SER A 145 -0.45 6.16 -5.93
CA SER A 145 0.58 6.57 -4.97
C SER A 145 1.06 8.02 -5.13
N ILE A 146 0.89 8.62 -6.32
CA ILE A 146 1.47 9.93 -6.62
C ILE A 146 0.40 10.89 -7.18
N ILE A 147 -0.27 10.52 -8.26
CA ILE A 147 -1.14 11.46 -9.00
C ILE A 147 -2.37 11.86 -8.17
N ILE A 148 -3.07 10.88 -7.59
CA ILE A 148 -4.25 11.14 -6.76
C ILE A 148 -3.90 11.99 -5.53
N PRO A 149 -2.85 11.68 -4.74
CA PRO A 149 -2.39 12.53 -3.65
C PRO A 149 -2.14 13.98 -4.04
N VAL A 150 -1.44 14.23 -5.15
CA VAL A 150 -1.16 15.58 -5.63
C VAL A 150 -2.43 16.32 -6.01
N PHE A 151 -3.34 15.65 -6.72
CA PHE A 151 -4.60 16.25 -7.16
C PHE A 151 -5.52 16.61 -5.98
N ILE A 152 -5.70 15.68 -5.04
CA ILE A 152 -6.62 15.87 -3.91
C ILE A 152 -6.08 16.92 -2.92
N TYR A 153 -4.75 17.05 -2.80
CA TYR A 153 -4.10 18.05 -1.97
C TYR A 153 -4.52 19.48 -2.37
N SER A 154 -4.54 19.77 -3.67
CA SER A 154 -4.97 21.08 -4.19
C SER A 154 -6.47 21.35 -3.99
N TYR A 155 -7.28 20.30 -3.84
CA TYR A 155 -8.73 20.40 -3.75
C TYR A 155 -9.23 20.52 -2.30
N ILE A 156 -8.60 19.84 -1.33
CA ILE A 156 -9.05 19.79 0.06
C ILE A 156 -8.90 21.13 0.80
N ASP A 157 -7.89 21.93 0.46
CA ASP A 157 -7.59 23.21 1.13
C ASP A 157 -8.74 24.23 1.02
N ASN A 158 -9.60 24.10 0.02
CA ASN A 158 -10.68 25.05 -0.28
C ASN A 158 -12.08 24.59 0.15
N ASN A 159 -12.23 23.40 0.71
CA ASN A 159 -13.54 22.77 0.94
C ASN A 159 -13.96 22.76 2.41
N GLN A 160 -15.29 22.77 2.63
CA GLN A 160 -15.87 22.65 3.97
C GLN A 160 -15.50 21.31 4.63
N ALA A 161 -15.42 21.29 5.97
CA ALA A 161 -14.94 20.15 6.74
C ALA A 161 -15.62 18.82 6.38
N LEU A 162 -16.96 18.80 6.27
CA LEU A 162 -17.72 17.59 5.95
C LEU A 162 -17.47 17.09 4.52
N ILE A 163 -17.46 18.01 3.55
CA ILE A 163 -17.21 17.69 2.14
C ILE A 163 -15.78 17.12 1.99
N GLY A 164 -14.80 17.74 2.66
CA GLY A 164 -13.43 17.24 2.65
C GLY A 164 -13.31 15.83 3.23
N ALA A 165 -14.01 15.51 4.33
CA ALA A 165 -14.00 14.17 4.90
C ALA A 165 -14.61 13.12 3.95
N GLN A 166 -15.75 13.43 3.31
CA GLN A 166 -16.37 12.55 2.31
C GLN A 166 -15.43 12.31 1.11
N MET A 167 -14.77 13.36 0.64
CA MET A 167 -13.78 13.26 -0.44
C MET A 167 -12.60 12.39 -0.05
N ILE A 168 -12.10 12.48 1.18
CA ILE A 168 -11.01 11.63 1.67
C ILE A 168 -11.42 10.15 1.68
N LEU A 169 -12.66 9.83 2.07
CA LEU A 169 -13.16 8.45 2.04
C LEU A 169 -13.28 7.93 0.61
N LEU A 170 -13.81 8.76 -0.30
CA LEU A 170 -13.88 8.42 -1.73
C LEU A 170 -12.47 8.22 -2.32
N THR A 171 -11.54 9.11 -1.98
CA THR A 171 -10.13 8.98 -2.38
C THR A 171 -9.52 7.68 -1.85
N GLY A 172 -9.76 7.33 -0.59
CA GLY A 172 -9.34 6.07 -0.01
C GLY A 172 -9.88 4.86 -0.78
N ALA A 173 -11.15 4.88 -1.17
CA ALA A 173 -11.74 3.83 -2.00
C ALA A 173 -11.06 3.74 -3.39
N ILE A 174 -10.89 4.87 -4.08
CA ILE A 174 -10.26 4.88 -5.42
C ILE A 174 -8.79 4.43 -5.34
N GLN A 175 -8.03 4.94 -4.38
CA GLN A 175 -6.63 4.53 -4.17
C GLN A 175 -6.55 3.06 -3.77
N GLY A 176 -7.48 2.56 -2.95
CA GLY A 176 -7.56 1.15 -2.57
C GLY A 176 -7.79 0.28 -3.78
N PHE A 177 -8.79 0.61 -4.58
CA PHE A 177 -9.10 -0.11 -5.81
C PHE A 177 -7.89 -0.17 -6.76
N LEU A 178 -7.25 0.96 -7.02
CA LEU A 178 -6.09 1.04 -7.91
C LEU A 178 -4.83 0.37 -7.34
N SER A 179 -4.58 0.51 -6.03
CA SER A 179 -3.44 -0.13 -5.38
C SER A 179 -3.61 -1.65 -5.33
N GLY A 180 -4.80 -2.14 -5.02
CA GLY A 180 -5.10 -3.58 -4.98
C GLY A 180 -5.01 -4.23 -6.36
N SER A 181 -5.53 -3.58 -7.41
CA SER A 181 -5.38 -4.09 -8.78
C SER A 181 -3.91 -4.09 -9.22
N ALA A 182 -3.16 -3.03 -8.89
CA ALA A 182 -1.74 -2.95 -9.16
C ALA A 182 -0.95 -4.07 -8.47
N CYS A 183 -1.33 -4.46 -7.27
CA CYS A 183 -0.61 -5.46 -6.48
C CYS A 183 -1.10 -6.90 -6.70
N SER A 184 -2.17 -7.11 -7.47
CA SER A 184 -2.80 -8.44 -7.68
C SER A 184 -1.87 -9.53 -8.22
N HIS A 185 -0.76 -9.16 -8.86
CA HIS A 185 0.24 -10.08 -9.39
C HIS A 185 1.50 -10.18 -8.52
N LEU A 186 1.62 -9.35 -7.47
CA LEU A 186 2.77 -9.28 -6.58
C LEU A 186 2.47 -10.06 -5.31
N ALA A 187 2.96 -11.29 -5.24
CA ALA A 187 2.78 -12.16 -4.07
C ALA A 187 3.71 -11.73 -2.92
N LEU A 188 3.28 -10.77 -2.10
CA LEU A 188 3.91 -10.52 -0.80
C LEU A 188 3.35 -11.50 0.23
N SER A 189 4.24 -12.27 0.86
CA SER A 189 3.88 -13.31 1.84
C SER A 189 3.26 -12.77 3.13
N SER A 190 3.34 -11.46 3.39
CA SER A 190 2.90 -10.85 4.64
C SER A 190 2.79 -9.33 4.51
N GLU A 191 1.65 -8.76 4.91
CA GLU A 191 1.42 -7.30 4.96
C GLU A 191 0.93 -6.90 6.37
N PRO A 192 1.44 -5.81 6.97
CA PRO A 192 0.89 -5.29 8.22
C PRO A 192 -0.51 -4.71 8.02
N ILE A 193 -1.34 -4.76 9.06
CA ILE A 193 -2.72 -4.24 9.00
C ILE A 193 -2.70 -2.73 8.77
N VAL A 194 -3.07 -2.29 7.56
CA VAL A 194 -2.96 -0.90 7.10
C VAL A 194 -3.55 0.13 8.06
N PRO A 195 -4.81 0.04 8.53
CA PRO A 195 -5.39 1.05 9.41
C PRO A 195 -4.83 1.00 10.85
N LEU A 196 -4.08 -0.04 11.23
CA LEU A 196 -3.71 -0.30 12.62
C LEU A 196 -2.91 0.86 13.23
N SER A 197 -1.98 1.45 12.46
CA SER A 197 -1.19 2.60 12.93
C SER A 197 -2.10 3.77 13.32
N ALA A 198 -3.11 4.10 12.51
CA ALA A 198 -4.01 5.22 12.79
C ALA A 198 -4.94 4.90 13.98
N VAL A 199 -5.43 3.66 14.09
CA VAL A 199 -6.27 3.20 15.20
C VAL A 199 -5.54 3.40 16.53
N VAL A 200 -4.36 2.83 16.66
CA VAL A 200 -3.62 2.88 17.93
C VAL A 200 -3.10 4.29 18.22
N SER A 201 -2.77 5.07 17.19
CA SER A 201 -2.38 6.48 17.35
C SER A 201 -3.50 7.33 17.93
N SER A 202 -4.75 7.05 17.58
CA SER A 202 -5.92 7.75 18.13
C SER A 202 -6.04 7.59 19.64
N PHE A 203 -5.73 6.40 20.17
CA PHE A 203 -5.68 6.17 21.62
C PHE A 203 -4.38 6.72 22.23
N ALA A 204 -3.24 6.43 21.61
CA ALA A 204 -1.92 6.81 22.10
C ALA A 204 -1.77 8.34 22.26
N ILE A 205 -2.35 9.13 21.35
CA ILE A 205 -2.29 10.60 21.44
C ILE A 205 -3.05 11.15 22.66
N THR A 206 -4.10 10.46 23.12
CA THR A 206 -4.84 10.86 24.34
C THR A 206 -4.08 10.56 25.62
N LEU A 207 -3.15 9.59 25.57
CA LEU A 207 -2.27 9.22 26.67
C LEU A 207 -1.00 10.08 26.71
N ALA A 208 -0.69 10.76 25.61
CA ALA A 208 0.44 11.67 25.53
C ALA A 208 0.19 12.94 26.35
N ASP A 209 1.25 13.46 26.98
CA ASP A 209 1.17 14.79 27.59
C ASP A 209 0.82 15.81 26.51
N GLN A 210 -0.37 16.41 26.63
CA GLN A 210 -0.95 17.34 25.66
C GLN A 210 -0.10 18.60 25.42
N ARG A 211 0.95 18.79 26.23
CA ARG A 211 1.87 19.93 26.17
C ARG A 211 3.20 19.62 25.49
N SER A 212 3.51 18.36 25.20
CA SER A 212 4.82 17.96 24.67
C SER A 212 4.71 17.19 23.35
N ARG A 213 5.15 17.84 22.28
CA ARG A 213 5.34 17.23 20.95
C ARG A 213 6.24 16.00 21.05
N LEU A 214 7.34 16.11 21.81
CA LEU A 214 8.29 15.02 21.93
C LEU A 214 7.66 13.81 22.65
N SER A 215 6.84 14.05 23.68
CA SER A 215 6.08 12.99 24.35
C SER A 215 5.11 12.31 23.38
N ALA A 216 4.39 13.08 22.57
CA ALA A 216 3.45 12.54 21.59
C ALA A 216 4.13 11.69 20.52
N LEU A 217 5.24 12.17 19.95
CA LEU A 217 6.02 11.41 18.95
C LEU A 217 6.52 10.08 19.51
N LYS A 218 7.05 10.08 20.74
CA LYS A 218 7.56 8.87 21.41
C LYS A 218 6.45 7.86 21.69
N ILE A 219 5.34 8.32 22.28
CA ILE A 219 4.24 7.43 22.67
C ILE A 219 3.52 6.89 21.45
N VAL A 220 3.15 7.75 20.49
CA VAL A 220 2.48 7.32 19.25
C VAL A 220 3.38 6.42 18.42
N GLY A 221 4.65 6.80 18.22
CA GLY A 221 5.59 6.01 17.45
C GLY A 221 5.88 4.65 18.10
N GLY A 222 6.12 4.64 19.42
CA GLY A 222 6.39 3.43 20.18
C GLY A 222 5.20 2.47 20.21
N VAL A 223 3.98 2.97 20.45
CA VAL A 223 2.77 2.14 20.47
C VAL A 223 2.42 1.62 19.07
N SER A 224 2.48 2.47 18.05
CA SER A 224 2.22 2.07 16.65
C SER A 224 3.18 1.01 16.16
N LEU A 225 4.49 1.24 16.29
CA LEU A 225 5.48 0.25 15.85
C LEU A 225 5.42 -1.00 16.72
N GLY A 226 5.29 -0.83 18.03
CA GLY A 226 5.23 -1.93 18.99
C GLY A 226 4.08 -2.89 18.70
N ILE A 227 2.88 -2.40 18.40
CA ILE A 227 1.73 -3.28 18.10
C ILE A 227 1.92 -4.03 16.77
N HIS A 228 2.48 -3.38 15.75
CA HIS A 228 2.77 -4.02 14.47
C HIS A 228 3.80 -5.14 14.62
N LEU A 229 4.89 -4.89 15.35
CA LEU A 229 5.94 -5.88 15.58
C LEU A 229 5.43 -7.02 16.47
N THR A 230 4.63 -6.72 17.49
CA THR A 230 4.04 -7.72 18.37
C THR A 230 3.07 -8.61 17.60
N TYR A 231 2.17 -8.03 16.80
CA TYR A 231 1.26 -8.78 15.93
C TYR A 231 2.05 -9.64 14.93
N GLY A 232 3.02 -9.05 14.24
CA GLY A 232 3.87 -9.78 13.29
C GLY A 232 4.62 -10.94 13.93
N LEU A 233 5.12 -10.77 15.15
CA LEU A 233 5.81 -11.83 15.90
C LEU A 233 4.86 -12.99 16.24
N PHE A 234 3.69 -12.69 16.79
CA PHE A 234 2.72 -13.73 17.17
C PHE A 234 2.08 -14.42 15.97
N SER A 235 1.94 -13.72 14.84
CA SER A 235 1.40 -14.29 13.60
C SER A 235 2.46 -14.95 12.71
N GLY A 236 3.75 -14.87 13.05
CA GLY A 236 4.83 -15.41 12.22
C GLY A 236 5.04 -14.66 10.90
N LEU A 237 4.62 -13.40 10.82
CA LEU A 237 4.62 -12.57 9.59
C LEU A 237 5.83 -11.63 9.48
N LEU A 238 6.79 -11.70 10.42
CA LEU A 238 7.98 -10.84 10.44
C LEU A 238 8.90 -11.15 9.26
N SER A 239 8.65 -10.49 8.14
CA SER A 239 9.53 -10.42 6.98
C SER A 239 10.13 -9.02 6.84
N PHE A 240 11.16 -8.89 6.01
CA PHE A 240 11.74 -7.58 5.70
C PHE A 240 10.70 -6.59 5.12
N PRO A 241 9.86 -6.97 4.14
CA PRO A 241 8.76 -6.10 3.67
C PRO A 241 7.78 -5.72 4.78
N TYR A 242 7.43 -6.67 5.66
CA TYR A 242 6.52 -6.42 6.77
C TYR A 242 7.07 -5.35 7.72
N ILE A 243 8.30 -5.53 8.21
CA ILE A 243 8.95 -4.60 9.14
C ILE A 243 9.08 -3.22 8.51
N THR A 244 9.48 -3.16 7.23
CA THR A 244 9.64 -1.90 6.51
C THR A 244 8.31 -1.17 6.33
N LEU A 245 7.23 -1.89 5.97
CA LEU A 245 5.89 -1.30 5.89
C LEU A 245 5.40 -0.84 7.26
N SER A 246 5.60 -1.61 8.34
CA SER A 246 5.24 -1.19 9.70
C SER A 246 5.95 0.10 10.12
N LEU A 247 7.23 0.25 9.76
CA LEU A 247 7.99 1.48 9.98
C LEU A 247 7.42 2.65 9.17
N LEU A 248 7.14 2.46 7.88
CA LEU A 248 6.62 3.51 7.02
C LEU A 248 5.20 3.94 7.42
N TYR A 249 4.33 3.00 7.80
CA TYR A 249 2.98 3.30 8.29
C TYR A 249 3.03 4.01 9.64
N THR A 250 3.98 3.65 10.49
CA THR A 250 4.24 4.39 11.74
C THR A 250 4.75 5.79 11.43
N ALA A 251 5.69 5.96 10.51
CA ALA A 251 6.17 7.28 10.11
C ALA A 251 5.04 8.17 9.56
N ALA A 252 4.13 7.61 8.76
CA ALA A 252 2.98 8.33 8.20
C ALA A 252 2.10 8.96 9.29
N VAL A 253 1.84 8.26 10.40
CA VAL A 253 1.02 8.80 11.51
C VAL A 253 1.78 9.76 12.43
N LEU A 254 3.11 9.82 12.35
CA LEU A 254 3.90 10.84 13.06
C LEU A 254 3.89 12.20 12.35
N VAL A 255 3.69 12.22 11.03
CA VAL A 255 3.67 13.46 10.23
C VAL A 255 2.59 14.45 10.72
N PRO A 256 1.33 14.04 10.98
CA PRO A 256 0.33 14.93 11.57
C PRO A 256 0.76 15.59 12.88
N ILE A 257 1.54 14.91 13.74
CA ILE A 257 2.00 15.47 15.01
C ILE A 257 2.96 16.63 14.75
N GLN A 258 3.88 16.46 13.80
CA GLN A 258 4.80 17.51 13.39
C GLN A 258 4.08 18.69 12.74
N LEU A 259 3.13 18.42 11.83
CA LEU A 259 2.34 19.46 11.18
C LEU A 259 1.44 20.21 12.17
N GLY A 260 0.82 19.49 13.11
CA GLY A 260 -0.03 20.07 14.15
C GLY A 260 0.76 20.95 15.11
N ALA A 261 2.01 20.59 15.43
CA ALA A 261 2.91 21.44 16.22
C ALA A 261 3.24 22.76 15.51
N ARG A 262 3.44 22.71 14.20
CA ARG A 262 3.68 23.89 13.34
C ARG A 262 2.45 24.78 13.26
N ASP A 263 1.30 24.21 12.90
CA ASP A 263 0.10 24.99 12.54
C ASP A 263 -0.74 25.39 13.77
N LYS A 264 -0.55 24.71 14.91
CA LYS A 264 -1.21 24.97 16.20
C LYS A 264 -2.72 25.11 16.05
N LYS A 265 -3.24 26.34 16.17
CA LYS A 265 -4.68 26.64 16.10
C LYS A 265 -5.27 26.48 14.70
N ASN A 266 -4.43 26.44 13.67
CA ASN A 266 -4.83 26.30 12.26
C ASN A 266 -4.73 24.84 11.78
N ALA A 267 -4.61 23.87 12.70
CA ALA A 267 -4.52 22.46 12.37
C ALA A 267 -5.75 21.98 11.59
N SER A 268 -5.53 21.53 10.35
CA SER A 268 -6.59 21.06 9.46
C SER A 268 -6.71 19.54 9.50
N VAL A 269 -7.85 19.07 10.01
CA VAL A 269 -8.13 17.63 10.18
C VAL A 269 -8.11 16.91 8.83
N ASN A 270 -8.79 17.47 7.83
CA ASN A 270 -8.87 16.87 6.50
C ASN A 270 -7.50 16.82 5.82
N TYR A 271 -6.74 17.91 5.92
CA TYR A 271 -5.42 18.01 5.32
C TYR A 271 -4.44 17.00 5.91
N TYR A 272 -4.38 16.85 7.25
CA TYR A 272 -3.48 15.86 7.83
C TYR A 272 -3.95 14.42 7.56
N SER A 273 -5.27 14.18 7.52
CA SER A 273 -5.81 12.84 7.25
C SER A 273 -5.51 12.37 5.83
N ILE A 274 -5.57 13.27 4.84
CA ILE A 274 -5.20 12.91 3.47
C ILE A 274 -3.69 12.69 3.31
N VAL A 275 -2.86 13.39 4.10
CA VAL A 275 -1.41 13.15 4.15
C VAL A 275 -1.12 11.75 4.68
N VAL A 276 -1.76 11.33 5.79
CA VAL A 276 -1.59 9.97 6.34
C VAL A 276 -1.99 8.91 5.32
N LEU A 277 -3.17 9.05 4.70
CA LEU A 277 -3.65 8.13 3.66
C LEU A 277 -2.63 8.06 2.51
N SER A 278 -2.23 9.20 1.96
CA SER A 278 -1.34 9.26 0.80
C SER A 278 0.04 8.67 1.07
N LEU A 279 0.64 8.97 2.22
CA LEU A 279 1.94 8.41 2.61
C LEU A 279 1.87 6.90 2.81
N THR A 280 0.76 6.40 3.37
CA THR A 280 0.54 4.96 3.59
C THR A 280 0.41 4.22 2.25
N VAL A 281 -0.38 4.78 1.31
CA VAL A 281 -0.54 4.24 -0.05
C VAL A 281 0.79 4.24 -0.79
N ALA A 282 1.53 5.35 -0.73
CA ALA A 282 2.83 5.47 -1.38
C ALA A 282 3.87 4.49 -0.80
N ALA A 283 3.91 4.34 0.53
CA ALA A 283 4.75 3.35 1.19
C ALA A 283 4.45 1.93 0.69
N ARG A 284 3.17 1.59 0.57
CA ARG A 284 2.75 0.30 0.00
C ARG A 284 3.23 0.14 -1.44
N GLY A 285 2.97 1.11 -2.31
CA GLY A 285 3.38 1.07 -3.71
C GLY A 285 4.89 0.91 -3.89
N VAL A 286 5.70 1.62 -3.08
CA VAL A 286 7.17 1.50 -3.12
C VAL A 286 7.63 0.12 -2.68
N ILE A 287 7.15 -0.41 -1.56
CA ILE A 287 7.61 -1.70 -1.06
C ILE A 287 7.15 -2.86 -1.95
N TYR A 288 5.92 -2.82 -2.46
CA TYR A 288 5.45 -3.81 -3.43
C TYR A 288 6.26 -3.77 -4.73
N GLY A 289 6.58 -2.57 -5.23
CA GLY A 289 7.46 -2.40 -6.40
C GLY A 289 8.86 -2.97 -6.17
N LEU A 290 9.50 -2.66 -5.05
CA LEU A 290 10.84 -3.16 -4.71
C LEU A 290 10.85 -4.67 -4.46
N ALA A 291 9.88 -5.20 -3.71
CA ALA A 291 9.79 -6.63 -3.42
C ALA A 291 9.49 -7.46 -4.68
N GLY A 292 8.68 -6.92 -5.60
CA GLY A 292 8.43 -7.51 -6.91
C GLY A 292 9.72 -7.72 -7.71
N MET A 293 10.56 -6.68 -7.81
CA MET A 293 11.85 -6.72 -8.52
C MET A 293 12.77 -7.84 -7.97
N THR A 294 12.90 -7.93 -6.65
CA THR A 294 13.78 -8.94 -6.03
C THR A 294 13.35 -10.39 -6.30
N SER A 295 12.05 -10.63 -6.51
CA SER A 295 11.50 -11.96 -6.77
C SER A 295 11.80 -12.41 -8.22
N GLU A 296 11.78 -11.49 -9.17
CA GLU A 296 12.15 -11.77 -10.56
C GLU A 296 13.66 -12.03 -10.70
N GLU A 297 14.49 -11.25 -10.01
CA GLU A 297 15.95 -11.42 -10.00
C GLU A 297 16.38 -12.77 -9.39
N LEU A 298 15.73 -13.22 -8.31
CA LEU A 298 15.99 -14.53 -7.71
C LEU A 298 15.61 -15.68 -8.66
N ASN A 299 14.50 -15.54 -9.39
CA ASN A 299 14.06 -16.53 -10.37
C ASN A 299 14.96 -16.57 -11.61
N ALA A 300 15.48 -15.43 -12.04
CA ALA A 300 16.46 -15.34 -13.13
C ALA A 300 17.81 -16.00 -12.74
N ALA A 301 18.26 -15.81 -11.48
CA ALA A 301 19.48 -16.45 -10.96
C ALA A 301 19.33 -17.96 -10.71
N SER A 302 18.12 -18.44 -10.42
CA SER A 302 17.81 -19.87 -10.28
C SER A 302 17.84 -20.61 -11.61
N LYS A 303 17.42 -19.95 -12.71
CA LYS A 303 17.42 -20.53 -14.07
C LYS A 303 18.79 -20.54 -14.76
N SER A 304 19.84 -19.94 -14.17
CA SER A 304 21.20 -19.90 -14.74
C SER A 304 22.19 -20.89 -14.10
N LYS A 305 21.70 -21.78 -13.21
CA LYS A 305 22.44 -22.93 -12.68
C LYS A 305 21.87 -24.24 -13.24
#